data_AF-I6X8I5-F1
#
_entry.id   AF-I6X8I5-F1
#
_cell.length_a   1.000
_cell.length_b   1.000
_cell.length_c   1.000
_cell.angle_alpha   90.00
_cell.angle_beta   90.00
_cell.angle_gamma   90.00
#
_symmetry.space_group_name_H-M   'P 1'
#
loop_
_entity.id
_entity.type
_entity.pdbx_description
1 polymer ?
#
loop_
_entity_poly.entity_id
_entity_poly.type
_entity_poly.pdbx_seq_one_letter_code
_entity_poly.pdbx_strand_id
1 'polypeptide(L)'
;MEGRGFYNITLAFLQSILVSLLAYILIAISETDIALNTVFVLFFLHFVAFYISGYGKDFFKRGQYIELVETIKYIIFYSLLISFSSLFLKEKFVISRRGMLYLLFLYGVLNYLLNFFLKSYWRKFTYNLKRSRKILLVTATSRVERVMDCLLLANDVQGKLVAVSVLDKPEFTHEKLLVVPKEELISYATHEVVDEVFVNLPSEDYDIGAIISQFETMGGDVTVNLNAFDKNLSRNKRIHEMAGLNVVTFSTNFYKPSHVITKRILDICGAIVGLFICGIASIFIVPQIRKDGGSAIFSQTRVGKNGRHFTFYKFRSMRVDAEAIKEQLMDQNTMQGGMFKIDNDPRVTKIGKFIRKTSLDELPQFWNVLIGDMSLVGTRPPTVDEYEKYTPEQKRRLSFKPGITGLWQISGRSEITNFDEVVKLDVAYIDDWTIWKDFEILLKTVKVVLMRDGAK
;
A
#
# COMPACT_ATOMS: atom_id res chain seq x y z
N MET A 1 -14.83 -0.93 10.38
CA MET A 1 -15.63 -1.84 9.53
C MET A 1 -15.11 -2.03 8.09
N GLU A 2 -14.36 -1.10 7.48
CA GLU A 2 -14.03 -1.17 6.03
C GLU A 2 -12.79 -1.99 5.62
N GLY A 3 -11.90 -2.37 6.54
CA GLY A 3 -10.80 -3.32 6.23
C GLY A 3 -11.28 -4.71 5.81
N ARG A 4 -12.56 -5.03 6.07
CA ARG A 4 -13.23 -6.27 5.64
C ARG A 4 -13.53 -6.28 4.13
N GLY A 5 -13.69 -5.11 3.50
CA GLY A 5 -14.13 -5.01 2.10
C GLY A 5 -13.06 -5.42 1.07
N PHE A 6 -11.81 -5.00 1.27
CA PHE A 6 -10.71 -5.30 0.34
C PHE A 6 -10.44 -6.82 0.27
N TYR A 7 -10.34 -7.45 1.44
CA TYR A 7 -10.14 -8.88 1.53
C TYR A 7 -11.30 -9.65 0.88
N ASN A 8 -12.54 -9.21 1.10
CA ASN A 8 -13.72 -9.84 0.52
C ASN A 8 -13.75 -9.77 -1.00
N ILE A 9 -13.35 -8.64 -1.60
CA ILE A 9 -13.24 -8.53 -3.07
C ILE A 9 -12.16 -9.47 -3.60
N THR A 10 -10.97 -9.46 -3.00
CA THR A 10 -9.87 -10.34 -3.43
C THR A 10 -10.21 -11.82 -3.25
N LEU A 11 -10.87 -12.18 -2.15
CA LEU A 11 -11.33 -13.53 -1.87
C LEU A 11 -12.37 -13.97 -2.90
N ALA A 12 -13.39 -13.16 -3.15
CA ALA A 12 -14.42 -13.43 -4.15
C ALA A 12 -13.82 -13.60 -5.56
N PHE A 13 -12.86 -12.76 -5.93
CA PHE A 13 -12.18 -12.85 -7.23
C PHE A 13 -11.32 -14.13 -7.35
N LEU A 14 -10.58 -14.49 -6.30
CA LEU A 14 -9.79 -15.72 -6.32
C LEU A 14 -10.69 -16.97 -6.38
N GLN A 15 -11.78 -16.95 -5.63
CA GLN A 15 -12.77 -18.03 -5.63
C GLN A 15 -13.55 -18.10 -6.95
N SER A 16 -13.80 -16.98 -7.62
CA SER A 16 -14.43 -16.97 -8.94
C SER A 16 -13.52 -17.52 -10.04
N ILE A 17 -12.19 -17.34 -9.93
CA ILE A 17 -11.23 -18.02 -10.81
C ILE A 17 -11.35 -19.54 -10.65
N LEU A 18 -11.46 -20.03 -9.41
CA LEU A 18 -11.66 -21.46 -9.13
C LEU A 18 -12.97 -21.97 -9.76
N VAL A 19 -14.06 -21.20 -9.66
CA VAL A 19 -15.34 -21.52 -10.34
C VAL A 19 -15.14 -21.63 -11.85
N SER A 20 -14.50 -20.64 -12.47
CA SER A 20 -14.28 -20.64 -13.93
C SER A 20 -13.40 -21.79 -14.38
N LEU A 21 -12.34 -22.11 -13.64
CA LEU A 21 -11.44 -23.22 -13.92
C LEU A 21 -12.19 -24.57 -13.84
N LEU A 22 -12.99 -24.77 -12.79
CA LEU A 22 -13.79 -25.99 -12.62
C LEU A 22 -14.85 -26.12 -13.70
N ALA A 23 -15.57 -25.04 -14.00
CA ALA A 23 -16.55 -25.03 -15.07
C ALA A 23 -15.90 -25.39 -16.41
N TYR A 24 -14.72 -24.83 -16.72
CA TYR A 24 -13.97 -25.15 -17.93
C TYR A 24 -13.53 -26.62 -17.99
N ILE A 25 -13.02 -27.19 -16.89
CA ILE A 25 -12.66 -28.61 -16.81
C ILE A 25 -13.88 -29.51 -17.04
N LEU A 26 -15.03 -29.14 -16.48
CA LEU A 26 -16.26 -29.92 -16.59
C LEU A 26 -16.85 -29.92 -18.01
N ILE A 27 -16.54 -28.92 -18.86
CA ILE A 27 -16.94 -28.93 -20.29
C ILE A 27 -16.42 -30.19 -21.00
N ALA A 28 -15.26 -30.71 -20.59
CA ALA A 28 -14.68 -31.93 -21.18
C ALA A 28 -15.46 -33.21 -20.80
N ILE A 29 -16.35 -33.15 -19.82
CA ILE A 29 -17.19 -34.27 -19.39
C ILE A 29 -18.53 -34.17 -20.11
N SER A 30 -18.79 -35.14 -20.99
CA SER A 30 -19.98 -35.19 -21.86
C SER A 30 -21.31 -35.13 -21.11
N GLU A 31 -21.37 -35.58 -19.86
CA GLU A 31 -22.61 -35.61 -19.07
C GLU A 31 -23.02 -34.24 -18.47
N THR A 32 -22.20 -33.20 -18.63
CA THR A 32 -22.41 -31.92 -17.93
C THR A 32 -23.17 -30.87 -18.74
N ASP A 33 -23.20 -30.99 -20.07
CA ASP A 33 -23.78 -30.04 -21.03
C ASP A 33 -23.41 -28.57 -20.76
N ILE A 34 -22.24 -28.31 -20.18
CA ILE A 34 -21.78 -26.94 -19.89
C ILE A 34 -21.29 -26.29 -21.19
N ALA A 35 -21.93 -25.19 -21.58
CA ALA A 35 -21.46 -24.36 -22.68
C ALA A 35 -20.36 -23.38 -22.23
N LEU A 36 -19.50 -22.94 -23.17
CA LEU A 36 -18.42 -22.00 -22.85
C LEU A 36 -18.95 -20.65 -22.32
N ASN A 37 -20.10 -20.19 -22.82
CA ASN A 37 -20.77 -18.97 -22.35
C ASN A 37 -21.26 -19.10 -20.89
N THR A 38 -21.58 -20.31 -20.45
CA THR A 38 -22.01 -20.62 -19.07
C THR A 38 -20.92 -20.29 -18.06
N VAL A 39 -19.63 -20.46 -18.43
CA VAL A 39 -18.47 -20.17 -17.54
C VAL A 39 -18.47 -18.71 -17.09
N PHE A 40 -18.68 -17.78 -18.04
CA PHE A 40 -18.72 -16.36 -17.73
C PHE A 40 -19.90 -16.01 -16.81
N VAL A 41 -21.08 -16.59 -17.06
CA VAL A 41 -22.25 -16.38 -16.20
C VAL A 41 -21.99 -16.94 -14.79
N LEU A 42 -21.43 -18.14 -14.65
CA LEU A 42 -21.10 -18.74 -13.36
C LEU A 42 -20.14 -17.87 -12.54
N PHE A 43 -19.16 -17.23 -13.18
CA PHE A 43 -18.26 -16.26 -12.55
C PHE A 43 -19.02 -15.08 -11.93
N PHE A 44 -19.94 -14.46 -12.68
CA PHE A 44 -20.73 -13.34 -12.17
C PHE A 44 -21.72 -13.78 -11.08
N LEU A 45 -22.36 -14.93 -11.25
CA LEU A 45 -23.24 -15.50 -10.24
C LEU A 45 -22.49 -15.81 -8.95
N HIS A 46 -21.24 -16.27 -9.02
CA HIS A 46 -20.41 -16.45 -7.83
C HIS A 46 -20.20 -15.13 -7.09
N PHE A 47 -19.85 -14.06 -7.82
CA PHE A 47 -19.69 -12.73 -7.23
C PHE A 47 -20.96 -12.29 -6.49
N VAL A 48 -22.12 -12.42 -7.14
CA VAL A 48 -23.42 -12.08 -6.53
C VAL A 48 -23.69 -12.95 -5.31
N ALA A 49 -23.52 -14.26 -5.42
CA ALA A 49 -23.74 -15.21 -4.33
C ALA A 49 -22.84 -14.93 -3.12
N PHE A 50 -21.57 -14.63 -3.35
CA PHE A 50 -20.58 -14.33 -2.31
C PHE A 50 -21.00 -13.12 -1.46
N TYR A 51 -21.46 -12.04 -2.09
CA TYR A 51 -21.88 -10.83 -1.37
C TYR A 51 -23.21 -11.00 -0.66
N ILE A 52 -24.21 -11.62 -1.31
CA ILE A 52 -25.54 -11.79 -0.71
C ILE A 52 -25.49 -12.77 0.47
N SER A 53 -24.76 -13.87 0.34
CA SER A 53 -24.60 -14.85 1.42
C SER A 53 -23.75 -14.33 2.59
N GLY A 54 -23.03 -13.20 2.40
CA GLY A 54 -22.10 -12.70 3.41
C GLY A 54 -20.91 -13.64 3.64
N TYR A 55 -20.55 -14.48 2.65
CA TYR A 55 -19.57 -15.55 2.81
C TYR A 55 -18.17 -15.07 3.23
N GLY A 56 -17.79 -13.83 2.91
CA GLY A 56 -16.53 -13.23 3.37
C GLY A 56 -16.53 -12.74 4.83
N LYS A 57 -17.69 -12.74 5.51
CA LYS A 57 -17.81 -12.16 6.85
C LYS A 57 -16.97 -12.93 7.88
N ASP A 58 -16.13 -12.18 8.60
CA ASP A 58 -15.26 -12.67 9.68
C ASP A 58 -14.37 -13.86 9.28
N PHE A 59 -14.03 -13.96 7.99
CA PHE A 59 -13.31 -15.10 7.39
C PHE A 59 -12.10 -15.58 8.21
N PHE A 60 -11.23 -14.66 8.63
CA PHE A 60 -10.03 -15.00 9.40
C PHE A 60 -10.31 -15.39 10.87
N LYS A 61 -11.47 -15.00 11.41
CA LYS A 61 -11.92 -15.40 12.75
C LYS A 61 -12.61 -16.78 12.76
N ARG A 62 -13.09 -17.25 11.61
CA ARG A 62 -13.80 -18.55 11.53
C ARG A 62 -12.84 -19.72 11.75
N GLY A 63 -13.13 -20.53 12.76
CA GLY A 63 -12.54 -21.86 12.94
C GLY A 63 -12.98 -22.84 11.84
N GLN A 64 -12.36 -24.01 11.80
CA GLN A 64 -12.58 -25.02 10.75
C GLN A 64 -14.04 -25.48 10.66
N TYR A 65 -14.68 -25.74 11.79
CA TYR A 65 -16.09 -26.15 11.84
C TYR A 65 -17.04 -25.06 11.31
N ILE A 66 -16.83 -23.81 11.73
CA ILE A 66 -17.62 -22.67 11.27
C ILE A 66 -17.41 -22.45 9.76
N GLU A 67 -16.19 -22.60 9.27
CA GLU A 67 -15.88 -22.51 7.83
C GLU A 67 -16.65 -23.55 7.01
N LEU A 68 -16.74 -24.80 7.50
CA LEU A 68 -17.49 -25.87 6.83
C LEU A 68 -18.98 -25.52 6.74
N VAL A 69 -19.57 -25.08 7.85
CA VAL A 69 -20.98 -24.67 7.91
C VAL A 69 -21.26 -23.50 6.95
N GLU A 70 -20.40 -22.47 6.95
CA GLU A 70 -20.55 -21.34 6.04
C GLU A 70 -20.36 -21.76 4.57
N THR A 71 -19.46 -22.72 4.29
CA THR A 71 -19.29 -23.26 2.94
C THR A 71 -20.57 -23.96 2.48
N ILE A 72 -21.17 -24.79 3.32
CA ILE A 72 -22.41 -25.51 3.00
C ILE A 72 -23.55 -24.52 2.72
N LYS A 73 -23.73 -23.51 3.58
CA LYS A 73 -24.73 -22.44 3.36
C LYS A 73 -24.50 -21.72 2.03
N TYR A 74 -23.25 -21.39 1.73
CA TYR A 74 -22.88 -20.75 0.47
C TYR A 74 -23.23 -21.63 -0.74
N ILE A 75 -22.92 -22.93 -0.70
CA ILE A 75 -23.23 -23.87 -1.80
C ILE A 75 -24.72 -23.95 -2.05
N ILE A 76 -25.53 -24.01 -0.99
CA ILE A 76 -27.00 -24.00 -1.12
C ILE A 76 -27.46 -22.71 -1.80
N PHE A 77 -26.98 -21.55 -1.33
CA PHE A 77 -27.34 -20.26 -1.93
C PHE A 77 -26.92 -20.16 -3.40
N TYR A 78 -25.72 -20.61 -3.72
CA TYR A 78 -25.20 -20.60 -5.08
C TYR A 78 -25.99 -21.55 -6.01
N SER A 79 -26.41 -22.71 -5.51
CA SER A 79 -27.27 -23.63 -6.26
C SER A 79 -28.63 -23.03 -6.59
N LEU A 80 -29.23 -22.26 -5.67
CA LEU A 80 -30.49 -21.57 -5.89
C LEU A 80 -30.32 -20.49 -6.96
N LEU A 81 -29.21 -19.75 -6.93
CA LEU A 81 -28.93 -18.71 -7.90
C LEU A 81 -28.68 -19.28 -9.30
N ILE A 82 -27.90 -20.36 -9.42
CA ILE A 82 -27.70 -21.10 -10.68
C ILE A 82 -29.04 -21.61 -11.24
N SER A 83 -29.85 -22.24 -10.38
CA SER A 83 -31.15 -22.77 -10.77
C SER A 83 -32.09 -21.66 -11.25
N PHE A 84 -32.14 -20.54 -10.53
CA PHE A 84 -32.90 -19.36 -10.92
C PHE A 84 -32.43 -18.82 -12.28
N SER A 85 -31.12 -18.58 -12.45
CA SER A 85 -30.57 -18.08 -13.72
C SER A 85 -30.82 -19.01 -14.90
N SER A 86 -30.80 -20.33 -14.69
CA SER A 86 -31.13 -21.32 -15.72
C SER A 86 -32.56 -21.20 -16.25
N LEU A 87 -33.52 -20.74 -15.43
CA LEU A 87 -34.90 -20.52 -15.86
C LEU A 87 -35.05 -19.32 -16.80
N PHE A 88 -34.27 -18.25 -16.58
CA PHE A 88 -34.38 -16.99 -17.34
C PHE A 88 -33.45 -16.91 -18.56
N LEU A 89 -32.28 -17.55 -18.49
CA LEU A 89 -31.21 -17.41 -19.50
C LEU A 89 -31.10 -18.63 -20.43
N LYS A 90 -32.22 -19.31 -20.72
CA LYS A 90 -32.27 -20.63 -21.38
C LYS A 90 -31.35 -20.83 -22.59
N GLU A 91 -31.18 -19.81 -23.44
CA GLU A 91 -30.31 -19.90 -24.63
C GLU A 91 -28.83 -19.57 -24.39
N LYS A 92 -28.53 -18.84 -23.30
CA LYS A 92 -27.17 -18.35 -22.99
C LYS A 92 -26.52 -19.07 -21.80
N PHE A 93 -27.31 -19.79 -21.01
CA PHE A 93 -26.89 -20.49 -19.80
C PHE A 93 -27.42 -21.92 -19.80
N VAL A 94 -26.58 -22.84 -20.26
CA VAL A 94 -26.89 -24.27 -20.35
C VAL A 94 -25.98 -25.02 -19.39
N ILE A 95 -26.61 -25.79 -18.50
CA ILE A 95 -25.94 -26.68 -17.54
C ILE A 95 -26.90 -27.83 -17.21
N SER A 96 -26.44 -29.07 -17.28
CA SER A 96 -27.24 -30.23 -16.89
C SER A 96 -27.39 -30.31 -15.37
N ARG A 97 -28.42 -30.99 -14.86
CA ARG A 97 -28.59 -31.21 -13.40
C ARG A 97 -27.39 -31.95 -12.80
N ARG A 98 -26.81 -32.89 -13.56
CA ARG A 98 -25.60 -33.64 -13.17
C ARG A 98 -24.37 -32.73 -13.17
N GLY A 99 -24.22 -31.91 -14.21
CA GLY A 99 -23.16 -30.90 -14.29
C GLY A 99 -23.21 -29.91 -13.14
N MET A 100 -24.39 -29.46 -12.74
CA MET A 100 -24.58 -28.61 -11.57
C MET A 100 -24.14 -29.31 -10.28
N LEU A 101 -24.53 -30.56 -10.06
CA LEU A 101 -24.13 -31.33 -8.88
C LEU A 101 -22.61 -31.54 -8.80
N TYR A 102 -21.99 -31.93 -9.92
CA TYR A 102 -20.52 -32.11 -9.99
C TYR A 102 -19.79 -30.79 -9.73
N LEU A 103 -20.23 -29.69 -10.35
CA LEU A 103 -19.65 -28.36 -10.13
C LEU A 103 -19.74 -27.97 -8.66
N LEU A 104 -20.93 -28.05 -8.05
CA LEU A 104 -21.16 -27.61 -6.67
C LEU A 104 -20.39 -28.47 -5.66
N PHE A 105 -20.33 -29.78 -5.86
CA PHE A 105 -19.60 -30.70 -4.98
C PHE A 105 -18.09 -30.44 -5.04
N LEU A 106 -17.51 -30.47 -6.26
CA LEU A 106 -16.09 -30.23 -6.46
C LEU A 106 -15.69 -28.83 -5.98
N TYR A 107 -16.50 -27.82 -6.29
CA TYR A 107 -16.26 -26.46 -5.84
C TYR A 107 -16.33 -26.35 -4.32
N GLY A 108 -17.32 -26.97 -3.66
CA GLY A 108 -17.42 -26.95 -2.19
C GLY A 108 -16.17 -27.52 -1.50
N VAL A 109 -15.69 -28.68 -1.96
CA VAL A 109 -14.48 -29.32 -1.41
C VAL A 109 -13.24 -28.47 -1.67
N LEU A 110 -13.03 -28.05 -2.92
CA LEU A 110 -11.85 -27.27 -3.31
C LEU A 110 -11.86 -25.87 -2.69
N ASN A 111 -13.01 -25.24 -2.53
CA ASN A 111 -13.13 -23.94 -1.89
C ASN A 111 -12.80 -24.03 -0.39
N TYR A 112 -13.25 -25.08 0.30
CA TYR A 112 -12.89 -25.32 1.70
C TYR A 112 -11.36 -25.51 1.85
N LEU A 113 -10.76 -26.32 0.99
CA LEU A 113 -9.30 -26.52 0.97
C LEU A 113 -8.57 -25.22 0.64
N LEU A 114 -9.00 -24.48 -0.39
CA LEU A 114 -8.45 -23.18 -0.76
C LEU A 114 -8.50 -22.22 0.43
N ASN A 115 -9.61 -22.15 1.18
CA ASN A 115 -9.73 -21.28 2.34
C ASN A 115 -8.80 -21.70 3.49
N PHE A 116 -8.63 -23.00 3.72
CA PHE A 116 -7.65 -23.51 4.67
C PHE A 116 -6.22 -23.08 4.30
N PHE A 117 -5.83 -23.27 3.03
CA PHE A 117 -4.52 -22.85 2.55
C PHE A 117 -4.35 -21.33 2.59
N LEU A 118 -5.37 -20.57 2.21
CA LEU A 118 -5.35 -19.11 2.25
C LEU A 118 -5.13 -18.62 3.68
N LYS A 119 -5.85 -19.14 4.68
CA LYS A 119 -5.65 -18.75 6.09
C LYS A 119 -4.25 -19.10 6.58
N SER A 120 -3.77 -20.31 6.27
CA SER A 120 -2.44 -20.78 6.68
C SER A 120 -1.30 -20.00 6.01
N TYR A 121 -1.44 -19.71 4.71
CA TYR A 121 -0.44 -19.02 3.92
C TYR A 121 -0.47 -17.50 4.15
N TRP A 122 -1.65 -16.88 4.31
CA TRP A 122 -1.77 -15.46 4.65
C TRP A 122 -1.03 -15.11 5.93
N ARG A 123 -1.02 -15.99 6.94
CA ARG A 123 -0.24 -15.78 8.17
C ARG A 123 1.25 -15.75 7.89
N LYS A 124 1.79 -16.69 7.10
CA LYS A 124 3.24 -16.72 6.80
C LYS A 124 3.65 -15.61 5.83
N PHE A 125 2.81 -15.32 4.85
CA PHE A 125 3.07 -14.38 3.77
C PHE A 125 2.99 -12.93 4.26
N THR A 126 1.94 -12.55 4.99
CA THR A 126 1.75 -11.16 5.45
C THR A 126 2.78 -10.75 6.49
N TYR A 127 3.32 -11.68 7.30
CA TYR A 127 4.35 -11.36 8.31
C TYR A 127 5.75 -11.12 7.70
N ASN A 128 6.10 -11.83 6.63
CA ASN A 128 7.44 -11.81 6.04
C ASN A 128 7.58 -10.90 4.81
N LEU A 129 6.48 -10.35 4.31
CA LEU A 129 6.54 -9.35 3.25
C LEU A 129 7.28 -8.10 3.72
N LYS A 130 8.15 -7.57 2.86
CA LYS A 130 8.81 -6.26 3.01
C LYS A 130 7.81 -5.12 3.23
N ARG A 131 6.56 -5.30 2.81
CA ARG A 131 5.43 -4.37 2.94
C ARG A 131 4.43 -4.72 4.05
N SER A 132 4.77 -5.65 4.94
CA SER A 132 3.97 -5.93 6.14
C SER A 132 3.79 -4.65 6.96
N ARG A 133 2.58 -4.43 7.49
CA ARG A 133 2.29 -3.31 8.41
C ARG A 133 3.10 -3.53 9.68
N LYS A 134 3.91 -2.57 10.09
CA LYS A 134 4.76 -2.62 11.27
C LYS A 134 4.06 -1.91 12.42
N ILE A 135 3.80 -2.64 13.49
CA ILE A 135 3.08 -2.16 14.66
C ILE A 135 4.08 -1.90 15.79
N LEU A 136 4.02 -0.72 16.39
CA LEU A 136 4.71 -0.35 17.63
C LEU A 136 3.71 -0.41 18.78
N LEU A 137 3.95 -1.24 19.79
CA LEU A 137 3.09 -1.33 20.97
C LEU A 137 3.57 -0.33 22.04
N VAL A 138 2.69 0.51 22.55
CA VAL A 138 2.92 1.39 23.72
C VAL A 138 1.99 0.94 24.84
N THR A 139 2.55 0.46 25.95
CA THR A 139 1.77 -0.14 27.05
C THR A 139 2.42 0.15 28.41
N ALA A 140 1.70 -0.18 29.48
CA ALA A 140 2.22 -0.23 30.85
C ALA A 140 2.54 -1.67 31.25
N THR A 141 3.37 -1.84 32.28
CA THR A 141 3.81 -3.14 32.82
C THR A 141 2.62 -3.98 33.27
N SER A 142 1.58 -3.34 33.82
CA SER A 142 0.35 -4.02 34.25
C SER A 142 -0.43 -4.72 33.13
N ARG A 143 -0.20 -4.33 31.86
CA ARG A 143 -0.97 -4.83 30.70
C ARG A 143 -0.12 -5.51 29.62
N VAL A 144 1.21 -5.44 29.72
CA VAL A 144 2.14 -5.82 28.64
C VAL A 144 1.99 -7.27 28.20
N GLU A 145 2.01 -8.24 29.13
CA GLU A 145 1.95 -9.67 28.81
C GLU A 145 0.66 -10.03 28.06
N ARG A 146 -0.49 -9.64 28.64
CA ARG A 146 -1.81 -9.92 28.06
C ARG A 146 -1.96 -9.34 26.65
N VAL A 147 -1.52 -8.10 26.43
CA VAL A 147 -1.67 -7.43 25.12
C VAL A 147 -0.71 -8.04 24.09
N MET A 148 0.51 -8.36 24.51
CA MET A 148 1.48 -9.00 23.65
C MET A 148 1.00 -10.38 23.19
N ASP A 149 0.47 -11.20 24.10
CA ASP A 149 -0.10 -12.50 23.75
C ASP A 149 -1.27 -12.35 22.76
N CYS A 150 -2.17 -11.39 23.01
CA CYS A 150 -3.25 -11.08 22.08
C CYS A 150 -2.72 -10.68 20.69
N LEU A 151 -1.74 -9.78 20.60
CA LEU A 151 -1.21 -9.29 19.32
C LEU A 151 -0.37 -10.33 18.58
N LEU A 152 0.35 -11.21 19.28
CA LEU A 152 1.21 -12.23 18.69
C LEU A 152 0.44 -13.49 18.28
N LEU A 153 -0.64 -13.84 18.98
CA LEU A 153 -1.44 -15.05 18.73
C LEU A 153 -2.64 -14.80 17.82
N ALA A 154 -3.17 -13.57 17.76
CA ALA A 154 -4.38 -13.30 17.00
C ALA A 154 -4.19 -13.40 15.48
N ASN A 155 -5.12 -14.08 14.82
CA ASN A 155 -5.12 -14.29 13.37
C ASN A 155 -5.78 -13.13 12.58
N ASP A 156 -6.40 -12.17 13.25
CA ASP A 156 -7.07 -11.02 12.66
C ASP A 156 -6.21 -9.75 12.62
N VAL A 157 -5.04 -9.78 13.26
CA VAL A 157 -4.08 -8.67 13.27
C VAL A 157 -3.36 -8.60 11.92
N GLN A 158 -3.57 -7.49 11.20
CA GLN A 158 -2.93 -7.22 9.92
C GLN A 158 -1.62 -6.45 10.14
N GLY A 159 -0.60 -7.11 10.70
CA GLY A 159 0.72 -6.50 10.90
C GLY A 159 1.68 -7.35 11.72
N LYS A 160 2.97 -7.00 11.67
CA LYS A 160 4.02 -7.56 12.50
C LYS A 160 4.32 -6.57 13.63
N LEU A 161 4.19 -7.02 14.88
CA LEU A 161 4.71 -6.31 16.04
C LEU A 161 6.25 -6.24 15.92
N VAL A 162 6.80 -5.03 15.80
CA VAL A 162 8.26 -4.82 15.60
C VAL A 162 8.95 -4.37 16.88
N ALA A 163 8.26 -3.57 17.68
CA ALA A 163 8.80 -2.97 18.88
C ALA A 163 7.71 -2.80 19.94
N VAL A 164 8.13 -2.76 21.19
CA VAL A 164 7.29 -2.49 22.35
C VAL A 164 7.95 -1.40 23.20
N SER A 165 7.15 -0.50 23.75
CA SER A 165 7.59 0.50 24.72
C SER A 165 6.73 0.37 25.96
N VAL A 166 7.37 0.17 27.10
CA VAL A 166 6.74 0.02 28.41
C VAL A 166 7.04 1.28 29.23
N LEU A 167 6.04 2.15 29.38
CA LEU A 167 6.26 3.53 29.83
C LEU A 167 6.60 3.67 31.33
N ASP A 168 6.18 2.72 32.16
CA ASP A 168 6.44 2.65 33.61
C ASP A 168 7.72 1.88 33.96
N LYS A 169 8.27 1.08 33.03
CA LYS A 169 9.43 0.23 33.29
C LYS A 169 10.44 0.31 32.13
N PRO A 170 11.39 1.26 32.17
CA PRO A 170 12.42 1.42 31.15
C PRO A 170 13.32 0.18 30.99
N GLU A 171 13.52 -0.59 32.06
CA GLU A 171 14.33 -1.82 32.08
C GLU A 171 13.60 -3.06 31.56
N PHE A 172 12.41 -2.92 30.99
CA PHE A 172 11.71 -4.06 30.42
C PHE A 172 12.51 -4.66 29.25
N THR A 173 12.74 -5.97 29.28
CA THR A 173 13.45 -6.68 28.21
C THR A 173 12.60 -7.84 27.72
N HIS A 174 12.59 -8.07 26.40
CA HIS A 174 11.84 -9.17 25.80
C HIS A 174 12.72 -9.93 24.79
N GLU A 175 12.69 -11.26 24.81
CA GLU A 175 13.60 -12.12 24.03
C GLU A 175 13.47 -11.96 22.50
N LYS A 176 12.28 -11.57 22.02
CA LYS A 176 11.95 -11.58 20.57
C LYS A 176 11.60 -10.22 19.99
N LEU A 177 11.43 -9.18 20.81
CA LEU A 177 10.95 -7.88 20.38
C LEU A 177 11.89 -6.80 20.87
N LEU A 178 12.14 -5.80 20.02
CA LEU A 178 12.91 -4.64 20.41
C LEU A 178 12.12 -3.85 21.45
N VAL A 179 12.73 -3.58 22.60
CA VAL A 179 12.14 -2.68 23.61
C VAL A 179 12.70 -1.28 23.40
N VAL A 180 11.81 -0.31 23.24
CA VAL A 180 12.17 1.10 23.00
C VAL A 180 11.87 1.91 24.26
N PRO A 181 12.87 2.58 24.87
CA PRO A 181 12.67 3.47 25.99
C PRO A 181 11.69 4.61 25.67
N LYS A 182 11.03 5.16 26.70
CA LYS A 182 10.05 6.24 26.54
C LYS A 182 10.66 7.48 25.88
N GLU A 183 11.89 7.82 26.25
CA GLU A 183 12.62 9.00 25.79
C GLU A 183 12.95 8.91 24.30
N GLU A 184 13.19 7.70 23.80
CA GLU A 184 13.56 7.44 22.41
C GLU A 184 12.35 7.11 21.53
N LEU A 185 11.15 7.00 22.10
CA LEU A 185 9.94 6.54 21.41
C LEU A 185 9.63 7.33 20.13
N ILE A 186 9.73 8.66 20.19
CA ILE A 186 9.47 9.54 19.05
C ILE A 186 10.61 9.49 18.05
N SER A 187 11.85 9.44 18.51
CA SER A 187 13.02 9.30 17.63
C SER A 187 12.98 7.99 16.85
N TYR A 188 12.68 6.89 17.54
CA TYR A 188 12.47 5.56 16.95
C TYR A 188 11.34 5.59 15.94
N ALA A 189 10.16 6.08 16.33
CA ALA A 189 9.01 6.16 15.42
C ALA A 189 9.25 7.13 14.25
N THR A 190 10.21 8.06 14.34
CA THR A 190 10.61 8.98 13.27
C THR A 190 11.61 8.34 12.30
N HIS A 191 12.59 7.56 12.78
CA HIS A 191 13.64 7.02 11.91
C HIS A 191 13.36 5.60 11.43
N GLU A 192 12.58 4.83 12.17
CA GLU A 192 12.23 3.45 11.85
C GLU A 192 10.91 3.31 11.09
N VAL A 193 10.72 2.14 10.48
CA VAL A 193 9.50 1.80 9.74
C VAL A 193 8.40 1.39 10.72
N VAL A 194 7.59 2.36 11.12
CA VAL A 194 6.39 2.17 11.94
C VAL A 194 5.18 2.66 11.14
N ASP A 195 4.22 1.77 10.87
CA ASP A 195 2.99 2.11 10.15
C ASP A 195 1.82 2.41 11.10
N GLU A 196 1.82 1.78 12.27
CA GLU A 196 0.75 1.86 13.25
C GLU A 196 1.32 1.82 14.67
N VAL A 197 0.80 2.68 15.55
CA VAL A 197 1.13 2.68 16.97
C VAL A 197 -0.08 2.18 17.74
N PHE A 198 0.06 1.02 18.38
CA PHE A 198 -0.98 0.46 19.23
C PHE A 198 -0.77 0.91 20.68
N VAL A 199 -1.64 1.79 21.18
CA VAL A 199 -1.58 2.33 22.54
C VAL A 199 -2.57 1.60 23.44
N ASN A 200 -2.07 0.95 24.48
CA ASN A 200 -2.86 0.32 25.50
C ASN A 200 -2.35 0.71 26.89
N LEU A 201 -2.72 1.90 27.31
CA LEU A 201 -2.34 2.48 28.59
C LEU A 201 -3.56 2.61 29.50
N PRO A 202 -3.40 2.54 30.83
CA PRO A 202 -4.42 3.02 31.75
C PRO A 202 -4.59 4.53 31.58
N SER A 203 -5.82 4.97 31.29
CA SER A 203 -6.14 6.39 31.08
C SER A 203 -6.07 7.24 32.35
N GLU A 204 -6.03 6.59 33.51
CA GLU A 204 -5.90 7.24 34.82
C GLU A 204 -4.48 7.78 35.03
N ASP A 205 -3.46 7.04 34.55
CA ASP A 205 -2.06 7.34 34.83
C ASP A 205 -1.36 8.08 33.68
N TYR A 206 -1.94 8.05 32.47
CA TYR A 206 -1.30 8.57 31.26
C TYR A 206 -2.23 9.48 30.45
N ASP A 207 -1.68 10.60 29.97
CA ASP A 207 -2.33 11.42 28.95
C ASP A 207 -2.19 10.77 27.58
N ILE A 208 -3.18 9.92 27.27
CA ILE A 208 -3.25 9.22 25.98
C ILE A 208 -3.46 10.22 24.83
N GLY A 209 -4.12 11.36 25.09
CA GLY A 209 -4.32 12.41 24.09
C GLY A 209 -2.99 13.02 23.63
N ALA A 210 -2.09 13.31 24.58
CA ALA A 210 -0.75 13.80 24.26
C ALA A 210 0.05 12.79 23.41
N ILE A 211 -0.02 11.50 23.75
CA ILE A 211 0.66 10.43 23.01
C ILE A 211 0.12 10.31 21.58
N ILE A 212 -1.22 10.29 21.42
CA ILE A 212 -1.86 10.25 20.09
C ILE A 212 -1.41 11.45 19.26
N SER A 213 -1.43 12.66 19.83
CA SER A 213 -1.08 13.88 19.11
C SER A 213 0.35 13.86 18.57
N GLN A 214 1.30 13.29 19.32
CA GLN A 214 2.69 13.18 18.86
C GLN A 214 2.81 12.30 17.61
N PHE A 215 2.14 11.14 17.60
CA PHE A 215 2.16 10.23 16.46
C PHE A 215 1.31 10.68 15.27
N GLU A 216 0.19 11.35 15.53
CA GLU A 216 -0.63 11.95 14.46
C GLU A 216 0.13 13.05 13.71
N THR A 217 0.93 13.87 14.40
CA THR A 217 1.75 14.91 13.77
C THR A 217 2.75 14.32 12.78
N MET A 218 3.24 13.11 13.04
CA MET A 218 4.11 12.33 12.14
C MET A 218 3.37 11.67 10.97
N GLY A 219 2.03 11.72 10.95
CA GLY A 219 1.20 11.03 9.97
C GLY A 219 1.11 9.51 10.18
N GLY A 220 1.41 9.02 11.39
CA GLY A 220 1.22 7.62 11.76
C GLY A 220 -0.22 7.30 12.13
N ASP A 221 -0.68 6.07 11.87
CA ASP A 221 -1.96 5.59 12.38
C ASP A 221 -1.80 5.23 13.87
N VAL A 222 -2.72 5.67 14.73
CA VAL A 222 -2.68 5.35 16.17
C VAL A 222 -3.91 4.55 16.55
N THR A 223 -3.75 3.32 17.01
CA THR A 223 -4.86 2.45 17.46
C THR A 223 -4.83 2.35 18.96
N VAL A 224 -5.94 2.67 19.62
CA VAL A 224 -6.01 2.76 21.08
C VAL A 224 -7.11 1.86 21.60
N ASN A 225 -6.85 1.15 22.70
CA ASN A 225 -7.89 0.34 23.36
C ASN A 225 -9.03 1.23 23.91
N LEU A 226 -10.29 0.87 23.64
CA LEU A 226 -11.47 1.61 24.08
C LEU A 226 -11.61 1.69 25.61
N ASN A 227 -11.04 0.74 26.35
CA ASN A 227 -10.99 0.80 27.82
C ASN A 227 -10.02 1.88 28.36
N ALA A 228 -9.59 2.81 27.51
CA ALA A 228 -8.63 3.86 27.81
C ALA A 228 -9.13 5.27 27.44
N PHE A 229 -10.43 5.50 27.25
CA PHE A 229 -10.95 6.84 26.95
C PHE A 229 -12.08 7.31 27.86
N ASP A 230 -11.96 8.59 28.28
CA ASP A 230 -13.03 9.35 28.94
C ASP A 230 -13.20 10.79 28.36
N LYS A 231 -12.42 11.21 27.33
CA LYS A 231 -12.51 12.58 26.77
C LYS A 231 -12.48 12.70 25.24
N ASN A 232 -13.22 13.70 24.76
CA ASN A 232 -13.45 14.02 23.34
C ASN A 232 -12.20 14.56 22.63
N LEU A 233 -11.66 13.77 21.69
CA LEU A 233 -10.66 14.19 20.70
C LEU A 233 -11.31 14.48 19.33
N SER A 234 -10.80 15.49 18.61
CA SER A 234 -11.49 16.22 17.53
C SER A 234 -11.22 15.76 16.08
N ARG A 235 -10.84 14.50 15.82
CA ARG A 235 -10.60 14.00 14.45
C ARG A 235 -11.44 12.77 14.09
N ASN A 236 -11.35 12.35 12.83
CA ASN A 236 -12.01 11.14 12.34
C ASN A 236 -11.61 9.92 13.20
N LYS A 237 -12.57 9.07 13.54
CA LYS A 237 -12.36 7.88 14.38
C LYS A 237 -12.94 6.65 13.70
N ARG A 238 -12.27 5.52 13.86
CA ARG A 238 -12.82 4.22 13.45
C ARG A 238 -12.80 3.27 14.63
N ILE A 239 -14.00 2.94 15.11
CA ILE A 239 -14.18 1.88 16.09
C ILE A 239 -14.20 0.53 15.36
N HIS A 240 -13.36 -0.39 15.81
CA HIS A 240 -13.41 -1.78 15.38
C HIS A 240 -12.84 -2.69 16.46
N GLU A 241 -13.04 -3.99 16.29
CA GLU A 241 -12.40 -5.00 17.12
C GLU A 241 -11.03 -5.36 16.50
N MET A 242 -10.02 -5.54 17.34
CA MET A 242 -8.67 -5.98 16.97
C MET A 242 -8.13 -6.89 18.08
N ALA A 243 -7.75 -8.13 17.75
CA ALA A 243 -7.26 -9.10 18.72
C ALA A 243 -8.21 -9.34 19.91
N GLY A 244 -9.54 -9.33 19.67
CA GLY A 244 -10.56 -9.48 20.70
C GLY A 244 -10.78 -8.25 21.60
N LEU A 245 -10.05 -7.16 21.34
CA LEU A 245 -10.21 -5.88 22.04
C LEU A 245 -11.02 -4.92 21.17
N ASN A 246 -11.93 -4.18 21.80
CA ASN A 246 -12.57 -3.05 21.15
C ASN A 246 -11.56 -1.91 21.11
N VAL A 247 -11.20 -1.42 19.93
CA VAL A 247 -10.19 -0.37 19.73
C VAL A 247 -10.75 0.78 18.90
N VAL A 248 -10.18 1.96 19.10
CA VAL A 248 -10.38 3.15 18.25
C VAL A 248 -9.08 3.45 17.53
N THR A 249 -9.10 3.38 16.21
CA THR A 249 -8.02 3.93 15.39
C THR A 249 -8.29 5.40 15.12
N PHE A 250 -7.25 6.21 15.32
CA PHE A 250 -7.12 7.60 14.94
C PHE A 250 -6.17 7.67 13.76
N SER A 251 -6.58 8.42 12.73
CA SER A 251 -5.79 8.64 11.54
C SER A 251 -6.09 10.03 11.03
N THR A 252 -5.10 10.67 10.40
CA THR A 252 -5.28 11.98 9.77
C THR A 252 -6.38 11.91 8.71
N ASN A 253 -6.42 10.82 7.93
CA ASN A 253 -7.43 10.55 6.93
C ASN A 253 -7.76 9.06 6.80
N PHE A 254 -9.05 8.72 6.89
CA PHE A 254 -9.52 7.39 6.50
C PHE A 254 -9.87 7.37 5.03
N TYR A 255 -8.92 6.93 4.21
CA TYR A 255 -9.20 6.68 2.80
C TYR A 255 -10.10 5.46 2.65
N LYS A 256 -11.20 5.63 1.91
CA LYS A 256 -12.07 4.52 1.52
C LYS A 256 -11.25 3.49 0.74
N PRO A 257 -11.34 2.18 1.07
CA PRO A 257 -10.58 1.15 0.36
C PRO A 257 -10.82 1.15 -1.14
N SER A 258 -12.07 1.41 -1.57
CA SER A 258 -12.41 1.55 -2.99
C SER A 258 -11.57 2.61 -3.69
N HIS A 259 -11.32 3.75 -3.04
CA HIS A 259 -10.50 4.81 -3.62
C HIS A 259 -9.03 4.40 -3.74
N VAL A 260 -8.49 3.71 -2.73
CA VAL A 260 -7.11 3.20 -2.74
C VAL A 260 -6.94 2.12 -3.83
N ILE A 261 -7.93 1.26 -4.02
CA ILE A 261 -7.96 0.26 -5.11
C ILE A 261 -7.98 0.97 -6.46
N THR A 262 -8.90 1.92 -6.65
CA THR A 262 -9.02 2.67 -7.92
C THR A 262 -7.71 3.38 -8.23
N LYS A 263 -7.09 4.05 -7.25
CA LYS A 263 -5.76 4.64 -7.41
C LYS A 263 -4.73 3.59 -7.83
N ARG A 264 -4.73 2.41 -7.23
CA ARG A 264 -3.79 1.35 -7.59
C ARG A 264 -4.01 0.81 -9.01
N ILE A 265 -5.26 0.69 -9.45
CA ILE A 265 -5.59 0.29 -10.82
C ILE A 265 -5.10 1.35 -11.80
N LEU A 266 -5.37 2.64 -11.52
CA LEU A 266 -4.86 3.75 -12.32
C LEU A 266 -3.33 3.74 -12.40
N ASP A 267 -2.66 3.51 -11.27
CA ASP A 267 -1.20 3.39 -11.19
C ASP A 267 -0.66 2.27 -12.09
N ILE A 268 -1.27 1.09 -12.05
CA ILE A 268 -0.85 -0.07 -12.87
C ILE A 268 -1.08 0.22 -14.36
N CYS A 269 -2.26 0.72 -14.72
CA CYS A 269 -2.58 1.07 -16.11
C CYS A 269 -1.61 2.12 -16.67
N GLY A 270 -1.39 3.21 -15.92
CA GLY A 270 -0.44 4.24 -16.33
C GLY A 270 1.01 3.76 -16.33
N ALA A 271 1.40 2.86 -15.42
CA ALA A 271 2.73 2.25 -15.43
C ALA A 271 2.96 1.37 -16.66
N ILE A 272 1.98 0.59 -17.10
CA ILE A 272 2.08 -0.22 -18.32
C ILE A 272 2.29 0.68 -19.54
N VAL A 273 1.50 1.74 -19.67
CA VAL A 273 1.64 2.72 -20.77
C VAL A 273 3.01 3.41 -20.70
N GLY A 274 3.42 3.88 -19.52
CA GLY A 274 4.72 4.52 -19.31
C GLY A 274 5.91 3.61 -19.60
N LEU A 275 5.82 2.32 -19.24
CA LEU A 275 6.84 1.32 -19.56
C LEU A 275 6.91 1.00 -21.04
N PHE A 276 5.77 0.99 -21.74
CA PHE A 276 5.74 0.84 -23.19
C PHE A 276 6.47 2.01 -23.88
N ILE A 277 6.18 3.25 -23.46
CA ILE A 277 6.89 4.45 -23.92
C ILE A 277 8.39 4.38 -23.56
N CYS A 278 8.71 3.92 -22.34
CA CYS A 278 10.09 3.69 -21.90
C CYS A 278 10.82 2.72 -22.83
N GLY A 279 10.17 1.63 -23.24
CA GLY A 279 10.73 0.65 -24.16
C GLY A 279 11.09 1.27 -25.51
N ILE A 280 10.19 2.05 -26.10
CA ILE A 280 10.43 2.75 -27.37
C ILE A 280 11.56 3.79 -27.23
N ALA A 281 11.50 4.62 -26.19
CA ALA A 281 12.51 5.66 -25.96
C ALA A 281 13.91 5.06 -25.69
N SER A 282 13.96 3.89 -25.04
CA SER A 282 15.22 3.20 -24.72
C SER A 282 16.03 2.85 -25.96
N ILE A 283 15.37 2.50 -27.07
CA ILE A 283 16.04 2.15 -28.34
C ILE A 283 16.96 3.29 -28.81
N PHE A 284 16.55 4.54 -28.64
CA PHE A 284 17.31 5.72 -29.06
C PHE A 284 18.23 6.25 -27.96
N ILE A 285 17.77 6.23 -26.70
CA ILE A 285 18.46 6.89 -25.58
C ILE A 285 19.62 6.02 -25.05
N VAL A 286 19.41 4.71 -24.89
CA VAL A 286 20.40 3.81 -24.26
C VAL A 286 21.74 3.80 -25.02
N PRO A 287 21.78 3.68 -26.36
CA PRO A 287 23.04 3.73 -27.09
C PRO A 287 23.80 5.05 -26.90
N GLN A 288 23.09 6.18 -26.79
CA GLN A 288 23.71 7.49 -26.59
C GLN A 288 24.27 7.66 -25.18
N ILE A 289 23.57 7.15 -24.16
CA ILE A 289 24.05 7.19 -22.77
C ILE A 289 25.27 6.29 -22.59
N ARG A 290 25.30 5.11 -23.23
CA ARG A 290 26.39 4.13 -23.07
C ARG A 290 27.69 4.51 -23.78
N LYS A 291 27.73 5.61 -24.53
CA LYS A 291 28.94 6.09 -25.24
C LYS A 291 30.12 6.36 -24.31
N ASP A 292 29.87 6.66 -23.04
CA ASP A 292 30.91 6.86 -22.01
C ASP A 292 31.33 5.57 -21.29
N GLY A 293 30.82 4.40 -21.72
CA GLY A 293 31.15 3.07 -21.19
C GLY A 293 30.33 2.60 -19.98
N GLY A 294 29.53 3.46 -19.33
CA GLY A 294 28.77 3.08 -18.13
C GLY A 294 27.33 2.60 -18.38
N SER A 295 26.65 2.22 -17.29
CA SER A 295 25.26 1.73 -17.32
C SER A 295 24.27 2.80 -17.77
N ALA A 296 23.30 2.45 -18.62
CA ALA A 296 22.24 3.38 -19.02
C ALA A 296 21.22 3.65 -17.91
N ILE A 297 21.04 2.70 -16.99
CA ILE A 297 20.15 2.85 -15.84
C ILE A 297 20.99 3.21 -14.62
N PHE A 298 20.60 4.30 -13.98
CA PHE A 298 21.06 4.71 -12.66
C PHE A 298 20.08 4.21 -11.60
N SER A 299 20.62 3.65 -10.52
CA SER A 299 19.86 3.16 -9.38
C SER A 299 20.35 3.82 -8.10
N GLN A 300 19.43 4.30 -7.27
CA GLN A 300 19.73 4.89 -5.96
C GLN A 300 18.74 4.40 -4.91
N THR A 301 19.20 4.16 -3.68
CA THR A 301 18.28 3.91 -2.56
C THR A 301 17.54 5.18 -2.17
N ARG A 302 16.21 5.10 -2.12
CA ARG A 302 15.32 6.20 -1.70
C ARG A 302 14.38 5.73 -0.61
N VAL A 303 13.83 6.69 0.13
CA VAL A 303 12.88 6.43 1.20
C VAL A 303 11.45 6.58 0.67
N GLY A 304 10.63 5.58 0.93
CA GLY A 304 9.24 5.50 0.49
C GLY A 304 8.25 5.61 1.64
N LYS A 305 7.06 5.03 1.46
CA LYS A 305 5.97 5.12 2.44
C LYS A 305 6.42 4.59 3.81
N ASN A 306 6.20 5.40 4.84
CA ASN A 306 6.52 5.15 6.25
C ASN A 306 7.99 4.78 6.47
N GLY A 307 8.92 5.40 5.72
CA GLY A 307 10.36 5.17 5.91
C GLY A 307 10.94 3.98 5.12
N ARG A 308 10.14 3.25 4.33
CA ARG A 308 10.62 2.03 3.65
C ARG A 308 11.62 2.33 2.54
N HIS A 309 12.79 1.71 2.58
CA HIS A 309 13.79 1.84 1.52
C HIS A 309 13.42 1.04 0.26
N PHE A 310 13.53 1.70 -0.89
CA PHE A 310 13.34 1.09 -2.21
C PHE A 310 14.40 1.58 -3.21
N THR A 311 14.60 0.79 -4.27
CA THR A 311 15.55 1.12 -5.34
C THR A 311 14.87 1.99 -6.37
N PHE A 312 15.32 3.22 -6.51
CA PHE A 312 14.80 4.21 -7.44
C PHE A 312 15.55 4.15 -8.77
N TYR A 313 14.83 4.03 -9.89
CA TYR A 313 15.42 3.88 -11.23
C TYR A 313 15.27 5.13 -12.09
N LYS A 314 16.34 5.53 -12.77
CA LYS A 314 16.33 6.61 -13.78
C LYS A 314 17.25 6.26 -14.94
N PHE A 315 17.08 6.91 -16.09
CA PHE A 315 18.18 6.93 -17.05
C PHE A 315 19.31 7.80 -16.51
N ARG A 316 20.54 7.34 -16.70
CA ARG A 316 21.72 8.06 -16.27
C ARG A 316 21.91 9.31 -17.13
N SER A 317 21.74 10.48 -16.53
CA SER A 317 21.97 11.78 -17.17
C SER A 317 23.33 12.40 -16.87
N MET A 318 24.07 11.82 -15.92
CA MET A 318 25.37 12.32 -15.47
C MET A 318 26.51 11.38 -15.88
N ARG A 319 27.73 11.90 -15.90
CA ARG A 319 28.95 11.12 -16.15
C ARG A 319 29.19 10.09 -15.04
N VAL A 320 30.01 9.07 -15.31
CA VAL A 320 30.35 8.00 -14.36
C VAL A 320 31.02 8.54 -13.08
N ASP A 321 31.79 9.62 -13.20
CA ASP A 321 32.57 10.28 -12.14
C ASP A 321 31.77 11.34 -11.34
N ALA A 322 30.46 11.46 -11.57
CA ALA A 322 29.64 12.55 -11.03
C ALA A 322 29.54 12.60 -9.49
N GLU A 323 29.62 11.46 -8.79
CA GLU A 323 29.55 11.46 -7.32
C GLU A 323 30.84 12.00 -6.69
N ALA A 324 32.01 11.68 -7.26
CA ALA A 324 33.29 12.23 -6.80
C ALA A 324 33.39 13.75 -6.99
N ILE A 325 32.80 14.27 -8.07
CA ILE A 325 32.73 15.71 -8.36
C ILE A 325 31.72 16.42 -7.44
N LYS A 326 30.74 15.70 -6.89
CA LYS A 326 29.70 16.28 -6.01
C LYS A 326 30.28 16.86 -4.73
N GLU A 327 31.21 16.13 -4.10
CA GLU A 327 31.87 16.57 -2.85
C GLU A 327 32.57 17.92 -3.04
N GLN A 328 33.16 18.14 -4.21
CA GLN A 328 33.88 19.37 -4.57
C GLN A 328 32.95 20.55 -4.91
N LEU A 329 31.64 20.30 -5.06
CA LEU A 329 30.65 21.30 -5.44
C LEU A 329 29.65 21.62 -4.32
N MET A 330 29.82 21.05 -3.11
CA MET A 330 28.90 21.28 -2.00
C MET A 330 28.74 22.77 -1.64
N ASP A 331 29.82 23.55 -1.77
CA ASP A 331 29.83 24.99 -1.51
C ASP A 331 29.00 25.82 -2.49
N GLN A 332 28.59 25.25 -3.62
CA GLN A 332 27.80 25.91 -4.66
C GLN A 332 26.30 25.58 -4.57
N ASN A 333 25.85 24.91 -3.51
CA ASN A 333 24.44 24.55 -3.32
C ASN A 333 23.55 25.80 -3.25
N THR A 334 22.60 25.92 -4.17
CA THR A 334 21.68 27.06 -4.27
C THR A 334 20.38 26.87 -3.47
N MET A 335 20.15 25.69 -2.89
CA MET A 335 19.05 25.44 -1.96
C MET A 335 19.50 25.55 -0.50
N GLN A 336 18.69 26.22 0.34
CA GLN A 336 18.84 26.20 1.78
C GLN A 336 17.99 25.06 2.39
N GLY A 337 18.57 24.28 3.30
CA GLY A 337 17.94 23.09 3.87
C GLY A 337 18.32 21.80 3.14
N GLY A 338 17.75 20.66 3.56
CA GLY A 338 18.24 19.30 3.26
C GLY A 338 18.37 18.86 1.79
N MET A 339 18.20 19.73 0.79
CA MET A 339 18.29 19.40 -0.63
C MET A 339 19.53 20.00 -1.31
N PHE A 340 20.14 19.24 -2.21
CA PHE A 340 21.23 19.71 -3.07
C PHE A 340 20.75 20.10 -4.47
N LYS A 341 21.01 21.34 -4.89
CA LYS A 341 20.67 21.88 -6.21
C LYS A 341 21.76 22.87 -6.66
N ILE A 342 22.19 22.76 -7.92
CA ILE A 342 23.12 23.71 -8.56
C ILE A 342 22.60 24.00 -9.97
N ASP A 343 22.66 25.26 -10.38
CA ASP A 343 22.32 25.69 -11.74
C ASP A 343 23.49 25.40 -12.70
N ASN A 344 23.21 24.87 -13.90
CA ASN A 344 24.23 24.46 -14.89
C ASN A 344 25.27 23.44 -14.40
N ASP A 345 24.79 22.38 -13.76
CA ASP A 345 25.63 21.29 -13.22
C ASP A 345 26.60 20.70 -14.28
N PRO A 346 27.93 20.81 -14.08
CA PRO A 346 28.94 20.36 -15.04
C PRO A 346 29.00 18.84 -15.20
N ARG A 347 28.37 18.08 -14.28
CA ARG A 347 28.34 16.61 -14.29
C ARG A 347 27.36 16.04 -15.32
N VAL A 348 26.48 16.87 -15.88
CA VAL A 348 25.42 16.45 -16.80
C VAL A 348 25.97 16.32 -18.23
N THR A 349 25.79 15.15 -18.85
CA THR A 349 26.24 14.90 -20.23
C THR A 349 25.37 15.64 -21.26
N LYS A 350 25.84 15.78 -22.51
CA LYS A 350 25.04 16.42 -23.59
C LYS A 350 23.68 15.73 -23.80
N ILE A 351 23.67 14.40 -23.86
CA ILE A 351 22.43 13.61 -23.91
C ILE A 351 21.65 13.74 -22.59
N GLY A 352 22.35 13.80 -21.46
CA GLY A 352 21.80 14.05 -20.13
C GLY A 352 20.96 15.32 -20.04
N LYS A 353 21.44 16.42 -20.65
CA LYS A 353 20.69 17.68 -20.74
C LYS A 353 19.39 17.50 -21.52
N PHE A 354 19.43 16.77 -22.65
CA PHE A 354 18.23 16.50 -23.45
C PHE A 354 17.20 15.65 -22.71
N ILE A 355 17.61 14.54 -22.09
CA ILE A 355 16.68 13.64 -21.40
C ILE A 355 16.09 14.28 -20.14
N ARG A 356 16.86 15.12 -19.41
CA ARG A 356 16.34 15.91 -18.28
C ARG A 356 15.34 16.97 -18.74
N LYS A 357 15.67 17.71 -19.80
CA LYS A 357 14.79 18.76 -20.36
C LYS A 357 13.45 18.21 -20.84
N THR A 358 13.44 16.96 -21.31
CA THR A 358 12.24 16.27 -21.79
C THR A 358 11.60 15.38 -20.72
N SER A 359 12.16 15.33 -19.49
CA SER A 359 11.76 14.41 -18.41
C SER A 359 11.79 12.93 -18.80
N LEU A 360 12.50 12.58 -19.89
CA LEU A 360 12.65 11.20 -20.33
C LEU A 360 13.51 10.39 -19.35
N ASP A 361 14.36 11.06 -18.54
CA ASP A 361 15.17 10.42 -17.51
C ASP A 361 14.35 9.70 -16.44
N GLU A 362 13.07 10.06 -16.27
CA GLU A 362 12.18 9.52 -15.25
C GLU A 362 11.40 8.28 -15.71
N LEU A 363 11.41 7.94 -17.01
CA LEU A 363 10.65 6.82 -17.55
C LEU A 363 10.91 5.46 -16.86
N PRO A 364 12.16 5.11 -16.44
CA PRO A 364 12.39 3.87 -15.71
C PRO A 364 11.63 3.78 -14.37
N GLN A 365 11.20 4.90 -13.79
CA GLN A 365 10.42 4.91 -12.54
C GLN A 365 9.03 4.29 -12.70
N PHE A 366 8.49 4.17 -13.92
CA PHE A 366 7.24 3.44 -14.14
C PHE A 366 7.35 1.97 -13.73
N TRP A 367 8.55 1.39 -13.72
CA TRP A 367 8.79 0.09 -13.10
C TRP A 367 8.52 0.11 -11.59
N ASN A 368 8.98 1.15 -10.88
CA ASN A 368 8.72 1.34 -9.45
C ASN A 368 7.22 1.49 -9.16
N VAL A 369 6.48 2.15 -10.05
CA VAL A 369 5.02 2.24 -9.96
C VAL A 369 4.39 0.87 -10.17
N LEU A 370 4.80 0.12 -11.19
CA LEU A 370 4.26 -1.21 -11.49
C LEU A 370 4.46 -2.18 -10.31
N ILE A 371 5.65 -2.25 -9.74
CA ILE A 371 5.93 -3.12 -8.57
C ILE A 371 5.33 -2.56 -7.28
N GLY A 372 4.94 -1.29 -7.26
CA GLY A 372 4.16 -0.65 -6.20
C GLY A 372 4.97 0.05 -5.10
N ASP A 373 6.25 0.32 -5.35
CA ASP A 373 7.10 1.15 -4.48
C ASP A 373 6.71 2.63 -4.58
N MET A 374 6.30 3.05 -5.78
CA MET A 374 5.80 4.39 -6.09
C MET A 374 4.35 4.33 -6.60
N SER A 375 3.76 5.51 -6.78
CA SER A 375 2.50 5.79 -7.44
C SER A 375 2.75 6.74 -8.62
N LEU A 376 1.79 6.91 -9.53
CA LEU A 376 1.89 7.95 -10.55
C LEU A 376 1.90 9.33 -9.91
N VAL A 377 1.01 9.55 -8.94
CA VAL A 377 0.85 10.81 -8.20
C VAL A 377 1.11 10.61 -6.71
N GLY A 378 2.01 11.39 -6.14
CA GLY A 378 2.44 11.30 -4.75
C GLY A 378 3.53 12.31 -4.41
N THR A 379 4.09 12.20 -3.22
CA THR A 379 5.16 13.10 -2.75
C THR A 379 6.50 12.72 -3.40
N ARG A 380 7.46 13.66 -3.45
CA ARG A 380 8.81 13.35 -3.96
C ARG A 380 9.53 12.38 -3.00
N PRO A 381 10.11 11.26 -3.49
CA PRO A 381 10.90 10.35 -2.66
C PRO A 381 12.24 10.99 -2.24
N PRO A 382 12.50 11.18 -0.93
CA PRO A 382 13.76 11.76 -0.48
C PRO A 382 14.93 10.77 -0.53
N THR A 383 16.15 11.30 -0.51
CA THR A 383 17.36 10.51 -0.26
C THR A 383 17.38 10.04 1.20
N VAL A 384 18.24 9.06 1.49
CA VAL A 384 18.44 8.58 2.86
C VAL A 384 18.99 9.72 3.73
N ASP A 385 20.02 10.44 3.26
CA ASP A 385 20.60 11.59 3.96
C ASP A 385 19.61 12.75 4.20
N GLU A 386 18.62 12.93 3.32
CA GLU A 386 17.52 13.90 3.50
C GLU A 386 16.62 13.43 4.65
N TYR A 387 16.22 12.16 4.63
CA TYR A 387 15.31 11.56 5.60
C TYR A 387 15.87 11.51 7.03
N GLU A 388 17.17 11.24 7.19
CA GLU A 388 17.83 11.21 8.50
C GLU A 388 17.81 12.56 9.25
N LYS A 389 17.51 13.65 8.54
CA LYS A 389 17.43 15.02 9.11
C LYS A 389 16.00 15.49 9.32
N TYR A 390 15.01 14.63 9.11
CA TYR A 390 13.60 15.02 9.16
C TYR A 390 13.13 15.29 10.58
N THR A 391 12.36 16.36 10.73
CA THR A 391 11.53 16.54 11.92
C THR A 391 10.29 15.64 11.86
N PRO A 392 9.62 15.38 13.01
CA PRO A 392 8.35 14.66 13.04
C PRO A 392 7.31 15.17 12.03
N GLU A 393 7.17 16.48 11.89
CA GLU A 393 6.24 17.12 10.95
C GLU A 393 6.62 16.84 9.50
N GLN A 394 7.92 16.87 9.18
CA GLN A 394 8.43 16.61 7.84
C GLN A 394 8.25 15.14 7.44
N LYS A 395 8.34 14.20 8.39
CA LYS A 395 8.06 12.77 8.14
C LYS A 395 6.65 12.52 7.61
N ARG A 396 5.67 13.37 7.95
CA ARG A 396 4.27 13.22 7.51
C ARG A 396 4.10 13.08 6.00
N ARG A 397 4.99 13.66 5.19
CA ARG A 397 4.99 13.51 3.72
C ARG A 397 5.22 12.07 3.23
N LEU A 398 5.77 11.21 4.10
CA LEU A 398 6.00 9.78 3.85
C LEU A 398 4.80 8.92 4.28
N SER A 399 3.72 9.49 4.83
CA SER A 399 2.48 8.74 5.13
C SER A 399 1.76 8.24 3.85
N PHE A 400 2.12 8.81 2.71
CA PHE A 400 1.62 8.44 1.39
C PHE A 400 2.72 7.84 0.51
N LYS A 401 2.34 7.09 -0.54
CA LYS A 401 3.34 6.55 -1.47
C LYS A 401 3.98 7.70 -2.27
N PRO A 402 5.31 7.67 -2.48
CA PRO A 402 5.94 8.64 -3.36
C PRO A 402 5.41 8.55 -4.79
N GLY A 403 5.42 9.67 -5.50
CA GLY A 403 4.93 9.80 -6.87
C GLY A 403 6.03 10.00 -7.90
N ILE A 404 5.76 9.65 -9.15
CA ILE A 404 6.53 10.18 -10.30
C ILE A 404 6.26 11.69 -10.41
N THR A 405 4.99 12.07 -10.27
CA THR A 405 4.54 13.46 -10.20
C THR A 405 3.81 13.76 -8.88
N GLY A 406 3.59 15.03 -8.57
CA GLY A 406 3.02 15.48 -7.30
C GLY A 406 2.67 16.96 -7.32
N LEU A 407 1.94 17.41 -6.31
CA LEU A 407 1.43 18.79 -6.24
C LEU A 407 2.56 19.82 -6.30
N TRP A 408 3.64 19.64 -5.52
CA TRP A 408 4.81 20.50 -5.64
C TRP A 408 5.37 20.54 -7.08
N GLN A 409 5.51 19.38 -7.74
CA GLN A 409 6.11 19.30 -9.07
C GLN A 409 5.32 20.03 -10.17
N ILE A 410 4.05 20.39 -9.92
CA ILE A 410 3.23 21.21 -10.83
C ILE A 410 3.04 22.66 -10.34
N SER A 411 3.42 22.97 -9.10
CA SER A 411 3.24 24.29 -8.46
C SER A 411 4.46 25.20 -8.54
N GLY A 412 5.37 24.98 -9.51
CA GLY A 412 6.49 25.89 -9.79
C GLY A 412 7.90 25.29 -9.77
N ARG A 413 8.06 24.03 -9.31
CA ARG A 413 9.33 23.24 -9.23
C ARG A 413 10.56 24.03 -8.75
N SER A 414 11.15 24.79 -9.66
CA SER A 414 12.41 25.52 -9.55
C SER A 414 12.32 26.88 -8.86
N GLU A 415 11.12 27.45 -8.71
CA GLU A 415 10.89 28.76 -8.06
C GLU A 415 10.80 28.69 -6.54
N ILE A 416 10.47 27.51 -5.99
CA ILE A 416 10.42 27.29 -4.54
C ILE A 416 11.84 27.07 -4.02
N THR A 417 12.32 28.00 -3.18
CA THR A 417 13.67 27.97 -2.58
C THR A 417 13.68 27.42 -1.16
N ASN A 418 12.52 27.25 -0.51
CA ASN A 418 12.38 26.76 0.85
C ASN A 418 11.78 25.35 0.90
N PHE A 419 12.46 24.43 1.60
CA PHE A 419 12.00 23.05 1.80
C PHE A 419 10.72 22.92 2.64
N ASP A 420 10.43 23.84 3.55
CA ASP A 420 9.20 23.75 4.33
C ASP A 420 7.95 24.10 3.51
N GLU A 421 8.08 24.92 2.47
CA GLU A 421 6.98 25.19 1.52
C GLU A 421 6.65 23.96 0.68
N VAL A 422 7.68 23.23 0.30
CA VAL A 422 7.56 21.90 -0.32
C VAL A 422 6.79 20.94 0.58
N VAL A 423 7.14 20.87 1.86
CA VAL A 423 6.48 19.99 2.83
C VAL A 423 5.01 20.41 2.99
N LYS A 424 4.72 21.72 3.04
CA LYS A 424 3.33 22.23 3.08
C LYS A 424 2.51 21.78 1.88
N LEU A 425 3.06 21.86 0.66
CA LEU A 425 2.35 21.41 -0.55
C LEU A 425 2.12 19.89 -0.54
N ASP A 426 3.13 19.11 -0.13
CA ASP A 426 3.01 17.66 -0.01
C ASP A 426 1.93 17.27 1.03
N VAL A 427 1.92 17.93 2.20
CA VAL A 427 0.92 17.69 3.26
C VAL A 427 -0.48 18.13 2.80
N ALA A 428 -0.62 19.27 2.12
CA ALA A 428 -1.91 19.73 1.58
C ALA A 428 -2.49 18.75 0.55
N TYR A 429 -1.64 18.11 -0.26
CA TYR A 429 -2.08 17.05 -1.17
C TYR A 429 -2.58 15.81 -0.40
N ILE A 430 -1.90 15.41 0.68
CA ILE A 430 -2.27 14.25 1.50
C ILE A 430 -3.60 14.49 2.23
N ASP A 431 -3.77 15.68 2.80
CA ASP A 431 -4.92 16.03 3.64
C ASP A 431 -6.22 16.11 2.85
N ASP A 432 -6.16 16.58 1.62
CA ASP A 432 -7.33 16.69 0.74
C ASP A 432 -7.27 15.71 -0.43
N TRP A 433 -6.61 14.56 -0.24
CA TRP A 433 -6.41 13.61 -1.33
C TRP A 433 -7.75 13.08 -1.85
N THR A 434 -7.93 13.18 -3.17
CA THR A 434 -9.03 12.54 -3.90
C THR A 434 -8.51 12.01 -5.23
N ILE A 435 -9.20 11.03 -5.81
CA ILE A 435 -8.88 10.51 -7.16
C ILE A 435 -8.95 11.64 -8.20
N TRP A 436 -9.86 12.60 -8.01
CA TRP A 436 -9.99 13.73 -8.92
C TRP A 436 -8.75 14.63 -8.90
N LYS A 437 -8.18 14.88 -7.71
CA LYS A 437 -6.90 15.61 -7.60
C LYS A 437 -5.75 14.88 -8.29
N ASP A 438 -5.70 13.54 -8.21
CA ASP A 438 -4.69 12.76 -8.95
C ASP A 438 -4.83 13.00 -10.46
N PHE A 439 -6.06 12.96 -10.99
CA PHE A 439 -6.32 13.21 -12.41
C PHE A 439 -5.95 14.64 -12.82
N GLU A 440 -6.32 15.64 -12.01
CA GLU A 440 -5.94 17.03 -12.23
C GLU A 440 -4.42 17.22 -12.26
N ILE A 441 -3.70 16.61 -11.30
CA ILE A 441 -2.24 16.67 -11.25
C ILE A 441 -1.64 16.03 -12.50
N LEU A 442 -2.10 14.84 -12.91
CA LEU A 442 -1.61 14.17 -14.12
C LEU A 442 -1.79 15.03 -15.37
N LEU A 443 -2.95 15.66 -15.55
CA LEU A 443 -3.20 16.57 -16.68
C LEU A 443 -2.28 17.79 -16.65
N LYS A 444 -2.12 18.41 -15.47
CA LYS A 444 -1.18 19.53 -15.30
C LYS A 444 0.26 19.11 -15.56
N THR A 445 0.66 17.90 -15.18
CA THR A 445 1.99 17.36 -15.46
C THR A 445 2.24 17.20 -16.95
N VAL A 446 1.26 16.69 -17.72
CA VAL A 446 1.38 16.61 -19.19
C VAL A 446 1.58 18.01 -19.78
N LYS A 447 0.80 19.00 -19.31
CA LYS A 447 0.96 20.40 -19.73
C LYS A 447 2.36 20.94 -19.42
N VAL A 448 2.85 20.77 -18.19
CA VAL A 448 4.17 21.24 -17.74
C VAL A 448 5.30 20.59 -18.56
N VAL A 449 5.22 19.28 -18.81
CA VAL A 449 6.24 18.56 -19.60
C VAL A 449 6.24 19.01 -21.06
N LEU A 450 5.07 19.25 -21.67
CA LEU A 450 4.96 19.74 -23.05
C LEU A 450 5.40 21.19 -23.20
N MET A 451 5.04 22.06 -22.25
CA MET A 451 5.43 23.48 -22.23
C MET A 451 6.87 23.70 -21.79
N ARG A 452 7.52 22.68 -21.19
CA ARG A 452 8.88 22.73 -20.63
C ARG A 452 9.03 23.72 -19.47
N ASP A 453 7.93 24.05 -18.80
CA ASP A 453 7.92 24.98 -17.67
C ASP A 453 8.72 24.39 -16.49
N GLY A 454 9.76 25.13 -16.06
CA GLY A 454 10.63 24.75 -14.94
C GLY A 454 11.71 23.71 -15.26
N ALA A 455 11.88 23.28 -16.53
CA ALA A 455 13.00 22.44 -16.95
C ALA A 455 14.21 23.30 -17.35
N LYS A 456 15.07 23.65 -16.39
CA LYS A 456 16.38 24.30 -16.66
C LYS A 456 17.46 23.29 -17.02
#